data_AF-A0A662DC13-F1
#
_entry.id   AF-A0A662DC13-F1
#
_cell.length_a   1.000
_cell.length_b   1.000
_cell.length_c   1.000
_cell.angle_alpha   90.00
_cell.angle_beta   90.00
_cell.angle_gamma   90.00
#
_symmetry.space_group_name_H-M   'P 1'
#
loop_
_entity.id
_entity.type
_entity.pdbx_description
1 polymer ?
#
loop_
_entity_poly.entity_id
_entity_poly.type
_entity_poly.pdbx_seq_one_letter_code
_entity_poly.pdbx_strand_id
1 'polypeptide(L)'
;LFVAVAIAVLLAACQGGAPSLEPPEPGAPTPTIERPEHTSAPEPTSAPEPTAAPPEAEAPDGGDDEGLPQEAIWIGLGLLLVVLLIGWLMGRSRKNAPVPVAAAPEVTWKDHTRGGYAQARWLYDSLTEDLAVWRGNALFEGASNAGAAAGTSLAGIWAQLGDRTDQANSSLYHAEATAPDQKSAETTRNVVTALRTTRAAVDARAEARLNSRTVETSDETASTQAADRERSASGTLTEARGHLAGALTALSAIV
;
A
#
# COMPACT_ATOMS: atom_id res chain seq x y z
N LEU A 1 -24.96 31.74 6.03
CA LEU A 1 -23.94 32.34 6.93
C LEU A 1 -22.77 31.38 7.24
N PHE A 2 -23.04 30.10 7.55
CA PHE A 2 -21.98 29.11 7.89
C PHE A 2 -20.99 28.78 6.74
N VAL A 3 -21.43 28.85 5.48
CA VAL A 3 -20.55 28.56 4.32
C VAL A 3 -19.49 29.65 4.10
N ALA A 4 -19.78 30.90 4.51
CA ALA A 4 -18.82 32.02 4.37
C ALA A 4 -17.67 31.94 5.39
N VAL A 5 -17.90 31.32 6.55
CA VAL A 5 -16.88 31.18 7.60
C VAL A 5 -15.85 30.10 7.25
N ALA A 6 -16.25 29.05 6.54
CA ALA A 6 -15.34 27.98 6.12
C ALA A 6 -14.33 28.44 5.05
N ILE A 7 -14.71 29.37 4.16
CA ILE A 7 -13.82 29.90 3.11
C ILE A 7 -12.77 30.85 3.69
N ALA A 8 -13.11 31.60 4.75
CA ALA A 8 -12.16 32.51 5.41
C ALA A 8 -11.05 31.76 6.17
N VAL A 9 -11.33 30.58 6.73
CA VAL A 9 -10.33 29.75 7.42
C VAL A 9 -9.36 29.09 6.43
N LEU A 10 -9.82 28.75 5.22
CA LEU A 10 -8.95 28.18 4.19
C LEU A 10 -7.94 29.20 3.62
N LEU A 11 -8.30 30.49 3.57
CA LEU A 11 -7.43 31.55 3.05
C LEU A 11 -6.36 32.02 4.06
N ALA A 12 -6.58 31.81 5.37
CA ALA A 12 -5.59 32.17 6.40
C ALA A 12 -4.44 31.15 6.54
N ALA A 13 -4.62 29.91 6.04
CA ALA A 13 -3.59 28.88 6.10
C ALA A 13 -2.52 28.96 4.99
N CYS A 14 -2.70 29.85 4.01
CA CYS A 14 -1.77 30.02 2.88
C CYS A 14 -0.71 31.12 3.10
N GLN A 15 -0.62 31.73 4.27
CA GLN A 15 0.44 32.69 4.63
C GLN A 15 1.35 32.13 5.74
N GLY A 16 2.04 31.03 5.46
CA GLY A 16 3.12 30.51 6.29
C GLY A 16 4.47 30.78 5.61
N GLY A 17 5.19 31.78 6.10
CA GLY A 17 6.51 32.17 5.58
C GLY A 17 7.54 31.05 5.64
N ALA A 18 8.42 31.04 4.63
CA ALA A 18 9.55 30.12 4.57
C ALA A 18 10.57 30.42 5.68
N PRO A 19 11.07 29.42 6.42
CA PRO A 19 12.26 29.60 7.23
C PRO A 19 13.51 29.65 6.34
N SER A 20 14.31 30.70 6.57
CA SER A 20 15.65 30.88 6.00
C SER A 20 16.55 29.69 6.37
N LEU A 21 17.09 29.01 5.36
CA LEU A 21 18.09 27.95 5.52
C LEU A 21 19.48 28.58 5.61
N GLU A 22 19.99 28.75 6.83
CA GLU A 22 21.43 28.89 7.04
C GLU A 22 22.10 27.50 6.96
N PRO A 23 23.29 27.38 6.33
CA PRO A 23 24.03 26.13 6.28
C PRO A 23 24.74 25.84 7.62
N PRO A 24 24.73 24.60 8.13
CA PRO A 24 25.49 24.27 9.33
C PRO A 24 27.00 24.17 9.04
N GLU A 25 27.78 24.73 9.96
CA GLU A 25 29.25 24.67 10.04
C GLU A 25 29.78 23.23 10.14
N PRO A 26 30.97 22.93 9.58
CA PRO A 26 31.58 21.61 9.68
C PRO A 26 32.50 21.49 10.90
N GLY A 27 32.25 20.51 11.77
CA GLY A 27 33.29 20.00 12.66
C GLY A 27 32.83 19.39 13.98
N ALA A 28 32.72 18.05 14.02
CA ALA A 28 32.97 17.28 15.25
C ALA A 28 33.37 15.83 14.87
N PRO A 29 34.36 15.22 15.57
CA PRO A 29 34.97 13.95 15.18
C PRO A 29 34.12 12.73 15.52
N THR A 30 34.22 11.71 14.67
CA THR A 30 33.59 10.39 14.76
C THR A 30 34.09 9.58 15.97
N PRO A 31 33.23 8.95 16.78
CA PRO A 31 33.68 7.99 17.79
C PRO A 31 33.95 6.61 17.16
N THR A 32 35.11 6.05 17.46
CA THR A 32 35.49 4.65 17.16
C THR A 32 34.71 3.71 18.09
N ILE A 33 33.96 2.76 17.53
CA ILE A 33 33.29 1.70 18.29
C ILE A 33 34.08 0.40 18.12
N GLU A 34 34.69 -0.06 19.20
CA GLU A 34 35.31 -1.38 19.30
C GLU A 34 34.26 -2.49 19.35
N ARG A 35 34.54 -3.60 18.64
CA ARG A 35 33.73 -4.81 18.53
C ARG A 35 33.99 -5.73 19.73
N PRO A 36 32.96 -6.19 20.49
CA PRO A 36 33.13 -7.29 21.44
C PRO A 36 33.17 -8.64 20.72
N GLU A 37 34.04 -9.54 21.18
CA GLU A 37 34.23 -10.89 20.64
C GLU A 37 33.12 -11.89 21.03
N HIS A 38 33.02 -12.95 20.23
CA HIS A 38 32.02 -14.01 20.27
C HIS A 38 32.04 -14.81 21.59
N THR A 39 30.87 -14.98 22.20
CA THR A 39 30.63 -15.96 23.26
C THR A 39 29.80 -17.12 22.68
N SER A 40 30.37 -18.33 22.68
CA SER A 40 29.66 -19.55 22.27
C SER A 40 28.74 -20.04 23.39
N ALA A 41 27.52 -20.44 23.03
CA ALA A 41 26.52 -21.01 23.94
C ALA A 41 26.61 -22.55 24.02
N PRO A 42 26.18 -23.18 25.12
CA PRO A 42 26.32 -24.63 25.36
C PRO A 42 25.24 -25.46 24.66
N GLU A 43 25.53 -26.75 24.43
CA GLU A 43 24.66 -27.71 23.74
C GLU A 43 23.34 -28.01 24.48
N PRO A 44 22.24 -28.30 23.75
CA PRO A 44 20.94 -28.58 24.35
C PRO A 44 20.82 -30.02 24.85
N THR A 45 20.22 -30.16 26.04
CA THR A 45 19.85 -31.43 26.69
C THR A 45 18.51 -31.94 26.13
N SER A 46 18.41 -33.24 25.85
CA SER A 46 17.19 -33.91 25.40
C SER A 46 16.20 -34.19 26.54
N ALA A 47 14.91 -34.00 26.26
CA ALA A 47 13.77 -34.32 27.15
C ALA A 47 13.28 -35.78 26.96
N PRO A 48 12.57 -36.37 27.95
CA PRO A 48 12.23 -37.79 27.95
C PRO A 48 10.93 -38.14 27.21
N GLU A 49 10.81 -39.40 26.78
CA GLU A 49 9.65 -39.98 26.09
C GLU A 49 8.37 -40.04 26.96
N PRO A 50 7.16 -39.93 26.35
CA PRO A 50 5.90 -40.06 27.07
C PRO A 50 5.49 -41.53 27.24
N THR A 51 5.12 -41.87 28.48
CA THR A 51 4.59 -43.17 28.92
C THR A 51 3.09 -43.31 28.62
N ALA A 52 2.69 -44.55 28.34
CA ALA A 52 1.37 -45.01 27.91
C ALA A 52 0.21 -44.86 28.94
N ALA A 53 -1.01 -44.89 28.39
CA ALA A 53 -2.32 -44.93 29.05
C ALA A 53 -2.52 -46.15 29.98
N PRO A 54 -3.50 -46.11 30.92
CA PRO A 54 -4.69 -47.00 30.80
C PRO A 54 -5.96 -46.45 31.53
N PRO A 55 -7.03 -47.23 31.77
CA PRO A 55 -8.07 -47.67 30.83
C PRO A 55 -9.50 -47.24 31.26
N GLU A 56 -10.48 -47.66 30.46
CA GLU A 56 -11.94 -47.51 30.60
C GLU A 56 -12.52 -47.89 31.97
N ALA A 57 -13.60 -47.19 32.35
CA ALA A 57 -14.52 -47.59 33.40
C ALA A 57 -15.97 -47.28 33.00
N GLU A 58 -16.85 -48.13 33.52
CA GLU A 58 -18.16 -48.55 33.04
C GLU A 58 -19.30 -47.50 33.08
N ALA A 59 -20.32 -47.84 32.30
CA ALA A 59 -21.65 -47.25 32.31
C ALA A 59 -22.38 -47.39 33.65
N PRO A 60 -23.44 -46.58 33.85
CA PRO A 60 -24.67 -47.18 34.34
C PRO A 60 -25.87 -46.89 33.42
N ASP A 61 -26.68 -47.94 33.38
CA ASP A 61 -28.04 -48.11 32.92
C ASP A 61 -29.04 -47.15 33.61
N GLY A 62 -30.14 -46.84 32.90
CA GLY A 62 -31.34 -46.29 33.52
C GLY A 62 -32.02 -45.13 32.77
N GLY A 63 -33.16 -45.44 32.17
CA GLY A 63 -34.37 -44.66 32.42
C GLY A 63 -34.82 -43.63 31.37
N ASP A 64 -35.99 -43.93 30.81
CA ASP A 64 -37.06 -43.01 30.45
C ASP A 64 -37.07 -42.41 29.03
N ASP A 65 -37.78 -43.15 28.17
CA ASP A 65 -38.44 -42.66 26.96
C ASP A 65 -39.42 -41.52 27.29
N GLU A 66 -38.94 -40.28 27.30
CA GLU A 66 -39.77 -39.10 27.06
C GLU A 66 -39.46 -38.55 25.67
N GLY A 67 -40.39 -38.77 24.73
CA GLY A 67 -40.33 -38.20 23.40
C GLY A 67 -40.23 -36.68 23.47
N LEU A 68 -39.06 -36.14 23.09
CA LEU A 68 -38.78 -34.71 23.03
C LEU A 68 -39.90 -33.99 22.26
N PRO A 69 -40.51 -32.93 22.82
CA PRO A 69 -41.53 -32.16 22.11
C PRO A 69 -40.91 -31.65 20.80
N GLN A 70 -41.66 -31.72 19.70
CA GLN A 70 -41.18 -31.39 18.35
C GLN A 70 -40.48 -30.02 18.26
N GLU A 71 -40.79 -29.09 19.16
CA GLU A 71 -40.12 -27.79 19.30
C GLU A 71 -38.66 -27.88 19.82
N ALA A 72 -38.35 -28.86 20.67
CA ALA A 72 -36.98 -29.12 21.15
C ALA A 72 -36.07 -29.65 20.02
N ILE A 73 -36.64 -30.32 19.02
CA ILE A 73 -35.89 -30.76 17.84
C ILE A 73 -35.44 -29.53 17.02
N TRP A 74 -36.31 -28.54 16.85
CA TRP A 74 -35.97 -27.30 16.13
C TRP A 74 -34.96 -26.45 16.89
N ILE A 75 -35.08 -26.34 18.21
CA ILE A 75 -34.12 -25.63 19.05
C ILE A 75 -32.76 -26.35 19.03
N GLY A 76 -32.76 -27.69 19.14
CA GLY A 76 -31.55 -28.51 19.03
C GLY A 76 -30.88 -28.39 17.67
N LEU A 77 -31.65 -28.39 16.58
CA LEU A 77 -31.14 -28.20 15.22
C LEU A 77 -30.56 -26.79 15.01
N GLY A 78 -31.22 -25.77 15.55
CA GLY A 78 -30.74 -24.39 15.52
C GLY A 78 -29.42 -24.22 16.29
N LEU A 79 -29.32 -24.82 17.47
CA LEU A 79 -28.10 -24.79 18.28
C LEU A 79 -26.96 -25.56 17.61
N LEU A 80 -27.25 -26.72 17.01
CA LEU A 80 -26.29 -27.50 16.23
C LEU A 80 -25.76 -26.69 15.03
N LEU A 81 -26.63 -25.98 14.31
CA LEU A 81 -26.22 -25.11 13.20
C LEU A 81 -25.33 -23.95 13.66
N VAL A 82 -25.63 -23.35 14.81
CA VAL A 82 -24.79 -22.29 15.40
C VAL A 82 -23.43 -22.85 15.83
N VAL A 83 -23.39 -24.02 16.46
CA VAL A 83 -22.14 -24.68 16.85
C VAL A 83 -21.32 -25.09 15.62
N LEU A 84 -21.96 -25.58 14.56
CA LEU A 84 -21.30 -25.90 13.29
C LEU A 84 -20.81 -24.64 12.58
N LEU A 85 -21.56 -23.52 12.63
CA LEU A 85 -21.14 -22.24 12.07
C LEU A 85 -19.93 -21.67 12.83
N ILE A 86 -19.95 -21.72 14.17
CA ILE A 86 -18.82 -21.31 15.01
C ILE A 86 -17.62 -22.24 14.78
N GLY A 87 -17.84 -23.55 14.72
CA GLY A 87 -16.83 -24.55 14.40
C GLY A 87 -16.25 -24.38 12.99
N TRP A 88 -17.05 -23.97 12.02
CA TRP A 88 -16.61 -23.66 10.66
C TRP A 88 -15.85 -22.33 10.59
N LEU A 89 -16.31 -21.29 11.28
CA LEU A 89 -15.61 -20.01 11.40
C LEU A 89 -14.26 -20.18 12.13
N MET A 90 -14.22 -20.97 13.20
CA MET A 90 -12.98 -21.28 13.92
C MET A 90 -12.10 -22.30 13.16
N GLY A 91 -12.71 -23.24 12.44
CA GLY A 91 -12.03 -24.24 11.61
C GLY A 91 -11.37 -23.65 10.37
N ARG A 92 -11.92 -22.56 9.82
CA ARG A 92 -11.27 -21.77 8.77
C ARG A 92 -10.01 -21.04 9.28
N SER A 93 -9.86 -20.90 10.60
CA SER A 93 -8.71 -20.26 11.25
C SER A 93 -7.65 -21.25 11.78
N ARG A 94 -7.86 -22.58 11.66
CA ARG A 94 -6.90 -23.60 12.13
C ARG A 94 -6.29 -24.39 10.97
N LYS A 95 -5.50 -23.70 10.14
CA LYS A 95 -4.40 -24.33 9.37
C LYS A 95 -3.01 -23.96 9.93
N ASN A 96 -2.97 -23.33 11.10
CA ASN A 96 -1.73 -23.00 11.78
C ASN A 96 -1.52 -24.01 12.91
N ALA A 97 -1.04 -25.20 12.55
CA ALA A 97 -0.20 -25.93 13.49
C ALA A 97 0.94 -24.99 13.92
N PRO A 98 1.45 -25.04 15.16
CA PRO A 98 2.70 -24.38 15.50
C PRO A 98 3.81 -25.11 14.73
N VAL A 99 4.02 -24.68 13.48
CA VAL A 99 5.27 -24.90 12.77
C VAL A 99 6.35 -24.34 13.71
N PRO A 100 7.45 -25.06 14.00
CA PRO A 100 8.55 -24.46 14.71
C PRO A 100 8.86 -23.15 13.98
N VAL A 101 8.78 -22.03 14.71
CA VAL A 101 9.09 -20.72 14.17
C VAL A 101 10.58 -20.75 13.86
N ALA A 102 10.92 -21.28 12.68
CA ALA A 102 12.16 -20.98 12.02
C ALA A 102 12.21 -19.46 12.02
N ALA A 103 13.26 -18.90 12.62
CA ALA A 103 13.49 -17.47 12.63
C ALA A 103 13.15 -16.95 11.22
N ALA A 104 12.22 -15.99 11.16
CA ALA A 104 11.80 -15.43 9.87
C ALA A 104 13.06 -15.07 9.09
N PRO A 105 13.16 -15.45 7.80
CA PRO A 105 14.37 -15.17 7.03
C PRO A 105 14.69 -13.67 7.17
N GLU A 106 15.93 -13.36 7.54
CA GLU A 106 16.37 -11.97 7.65
C GLU A 106 16.11 -11.29 6.32
N VAL A 107 15.20 -10.32 6.32
CA VAL A 107 14.87 -9.56 5.11
C VAL A 107 16.08 -8.71 4.79
N THR A 108 16.73 -9.00 3.67
CA THR A 108 17.94 -8.30 3.28
C THR A 108 17.60 -7.01 2.56
N TRP A 109 18.55 -6.07 2.52
CA TRP A 109 18.48 -4.87 1.69
C TRP A 109 18.02 -5.21 0.25
N LYS A 110 18.56 -6.30 -0.33
CA LYS A 110 18.22 -6.74 -1.69
C LYS A 110 16.76 -7.13 -1.84
N ASP A 111 16.15 -7.72 -0.82
CA ASP A 111 14.74 -8.12 -0.85
C ASP A 111 13.84 -6.88 -0.89
N HIS A 112 14.18 -5.85 -0.10
CA HIS A 112 13.51 -4.56 -0.15
C HIS A 112 13.71 -3.85 -1.50
N THR A 113 14.91 -3.88 -2.07
CA THR A 113 15.18 -3.29 -3.40
C THR A 113 14.41 -4.03 -4.49
N ARG A 114 14.34 -5.36 -4.45
CA ARG A 114 13.56 -6.19 -5.39
C ARG A 114 12.07 -5.94 -5.30
N GLY A 115 11.53 -5.92 -4.08
CA GLY A 115 10.13 -5.61 -3.81
C GLY A 115 9.77 -4.22 -4.31
N GLY A 116 10.60 -3.22 -3.97
CA GLY A 116 10.45 -1.84 -4.41
C GLY A 116 10.51 -1.71 -5.93
N TYR A 117 11.49 -2.34 -6.57
CA TYR A 117 11.63 -2.35 -8.04
C TYR A 117 10.41 -2.97 -8.72
N ALA A 118 9.93 -4.12 -8.26
CA ALA A 118 8.78 -4.79 -8.87
C ALA A 118 7.51 -3.92 -8.81
N GLN A 119 7.25 -3.27 -7.66
CA GLN A 119 6.12 -2.36 -7.53
C GLN A 119 6.29 -1.10 -8.37
N ALA A 120 7.48 -0.48 -8.34
CA ALA A 120 7.80 0.70 -9.12
C ALA A 120 7.71 0.46 -10.63
N ARG A 121 8.13 -0.73 -11.10
CA ARG A 121 8.03 -1.14 -12.50
C ARG A 121 6.58 -1.28 -12.94
N TRP A 122 5.73 -1.90 -12.10
CA TRP A 122 4.29 -1.98 -12.36
C TRP A 122 3.64 -0.59 -12.40
N LEU A 123 4.03 0.30 -11.48
CA LEU A 123 3.54 1.68 -11.45
C LEU A 123 3.94 2.45 -12.70
N TYR A 124 5.16 2.26 -13.21
CA TYR A 124 5.60 2.87 -14.47
C TYR A 124 4.75 2.42 -15.68
N ASP A 125 4.36 1.14 -15.72
CA ASP A 125 3.47 0.62 -16.78
C ASP A 125 2.05 1.15 -16.64
N SER A 126 1.62 1.45 -15.41
CA SER A 126 0.24 1.86 -15.10
C SER A 126 0.03 3.39 -15.16
N LEU A 127 1.05 4.19 -14.82
CA LEU A 127 1.01 5.66 -14.81
C LEU A 127 1.16 6.22 -16.23
N THR A 128 0.11 6.07 -17.04
CA THR A 128 0.10 6.43 -18.46
C THR A 128 -0.74 7.66 -18.77
N GLU A 129 -0.58 8.19 -19.99
CA GLU A 129 -1.46 9.22 -20.55
C GLU A 129 -2.92 8.73 -20.60
N ASP A 130 -3.16 7.47 -20.97
CA ASP A 130 -4.50 6.88 -21.02
C ASP A 130 -5.18 6.88 -19.64
N LEU A 131 -4.42 6.57 -18.59
CA LEU A 131 -4.93 6.61 -17.21
C LEU A 131 -5.30 8.05 -16.81
N ALA A 132 -4.47 9.04 -17.17
CA ALA A 132 -4.74 10.44 -16.89
C ALA A 132 -5.98 10.95 -17.65
N VAL A 133 -6.09 10.60 -18.94
CA VAL A 133 -7.24 10.93 -19.80
C VAL A 133 -8.52 10.32 -19.24
N TRP A 134 -8.49 9.04 -18.87
CA TRP A 134 -9.63 8.37 -18.26
C TRP A 134 -10.05 9.05 -16.97
N ARG A 135 -9.11 9.43 -16.09
CA ARG A 135 -9.45 10.08 -14.82
C ARG A 135 -10.06 11.45 -15.02
N GLY A 136 -9.51 12.24 -15.94
CA GLY A 136 -10.11 13.51 -16.33
C GLY A 136 -11.55 13.34 -16.84
N ASN A 137 -11.80 12.32 -17.67
CA ASN A 137 -13.14 12.01 -18.16
C ASN A 137 -14.09 11.57 -17.03
N ALA A 138 -13.65 10.66 -16.15
CA ALA A 138 -14.45 10.18 -15.03
C ALA A 138 -14.84 11.31 -14.05
N LEU A 139 -13.92 12.26 -13.79
CA LEU A 139 -14.18 13.43 -12.96
C LEU A 139 -15.17 14.40 -13.63
N PHE A 140 -15.03 14.63 -14.93
CA PHE A 140 -15.92 15.53 -15.68
C PHE A 140 -17.33 14.95 -15.81
N GLU A 141 -17.42 13.67 -16.19
CA GLU A 141 -18.68 13.02 -16.53
C GLU A 141 -19.40 12.45 -15.29
N GLY A 142 -18.83 12.56 -14.08
CA GLY A 142 -19.36 11.95 -12.85
C GLY A 142 -20.79 12.36 -12.45
N ALA A 143 -21.34 13.41 -13.09
CA ALA A 143 -22.76 13.79 -12.99
C ALA A 143 -23.69 13.08 -14.02
N SER A 144 -23.13 12.26 -14.90
CA SER A 144 -23.81 11.53 -15.97
C SER A 144 -23.62 10.01 -15.82
N ASN A 145 -24.54 9.21 -16.36
CA ASN A 145 -24.42 7.75 -16.34
C ASN A 145 -23.14 7.23 -17.02
N ALA A 146 -22.66 7.94 -18.06
CA ALA A 146 -21.42 7.59 -18.76
C ALA A 146 -20.18 7.80 -17.88
N GLY A 147 -20.11 8.87 -17.10
CA GLY A 147 -18.99 9.09 -16.17
C GLY A 147 -19.05 8.25 -14.92
N ALA A 148 -20.24 7.88 -14.45
CA ALA A 148 -20.39 6.88 -13.39
C ALA A 148 -19.88 5.50 -13.87
N ALA A 149 -20.24 5.09 -15.09
CA ALA A 149 -19.74 3.86 -15.71
C ALA A 149 -18.23 3.93 -15.97
N ALA A 150 -17.73 5.07 -16.45
CA ALA A 150 -16.29 5.32 -16.59
C ALA A 150 -15.63 5.16 -15.22
N GLY A 151 -15.99 5.94 -14.20
CA GLY A 151 -15.41 5.89 -12.86
C GLY A 151 -15.39 4.50 -12.21
N THR A 152 -16.42 3.68 -12.42
CA THR A 152 -16.45 2.30 -11.91
C THR A 152 -15.51 1.34 -12.66
N SER A 153 -15.29 1.53 -13.96
CA SER A 153 -14.52 0.59 -14.80
C SER A 153 -13.02 0.46 -14.43
N LEU A 154 -12.42 1.49 -13.84
CA LEU A 154 -11.01 1.48 -13.35
C LEU A 154 -10.90 1.85 -11.87
N ALA A 155 -11.99 1.87 -11.10
CA ALA A 155 -11.93 2.10 -9.65
C ALA A 155 -10.97 1.12 -8.95
N GLY A 156 -10.97 -0.14 -9.38
CA GLY A 156 -10.02 -1.16 -8.93
C GLY A 156 -8.56 -0.84 -9.26
N ILE A 157 -8.28 -0.23 -10.42
CA ILE A 157 -6.92 0.19 -10.79
C ILE A 157 -6.46 1.35 -9.91
N TRP A 158 -7.34 2.31 -9.61
CA TRP A 158 -7.00 3.43 -8.71
C TRP A 158 -6.69 2.97 -7.29
N ALA A 159 -7.49 2.06 -6.74
CA ALA A 159 -7.22 1.46 -5.46
C ALA A 159 -5.86 0.73 -5.46
N GLN A 160 -5.62 -0.12 -6.45
CA GLN A 160 -4.34 -0.84 -6.60
C GLN A 160 -3.15 0.11 -6.75
N LEU A 161 -3.34 1.24 -7.42
CA LEU A 161 -2.27 2.18 -7.66
C LEU A 161 -1.89 2.96 -6.39
N GLY A 162 -2.85 3.27 -5.52
CA GLY A 162 -2.57 3.77 -4.17
C GLY A 162 -1.78 2.74 -3.36
N ASP A 163 -2.34 1.54 -3.20
CA ASP A 163 -1.73 0.45 -2.40
C ASP A 163 -0.30 0.12 -2.87
N ARG A 164 -0.09 0.03 -4.19
CA ARG A 164 1.23 -0.27 -4.75
C ARG A 164 2.20 0.91 -4.65
N THR A 165 1.72 2.14 -4.68
CA THR A 165 2.57 3.32 -4.42
C THR A 165 3.07 3.30 -2.99
N ASP A 166 2.21 2.98 -2.03
CA ASP A 166 2.58 2.87 -0.62
C ASP A 166 3.55 1.71 -0.38
N GLN A 167 3.30 0.55 -1.00
CA GLN A 167 4.22 -0.59 -0.95
C GLN A 167 5.58 -0.27 -1.59
N ALA A 168 5.59 0.37 -2.76
CA ALA A 168 6.82 0.78 -3.43
C ALA A 168 7.62 1.76 -2.56
N ASN A 169 6.98 2.80 -2.04
CA ASN A 169 7.61 3.79 -1.17
C ASN A 169 8.16 3.14 0.10
N SER A 170 7.36 2.33 0.80
CA SER A 170 7.79 1.65 2.02
C SER A 170 9.00 0.74 1.76
N SER A 171 8.93 -0.10 0.73
CA SER A 171 10.02 -1.00 0.38
C SER A 171 11.29 -0.26 -0.02
N LEU A 172 11.17 0.81 -0.82
CA LEU A 172 12.32 1.63 -1.23
C LEU A 172 12.88 2.44 -0.05
N TYR A 173 12.06 2.92 0.88
CA TYR A 173 12.58 3.58 2.09
C TYR A 173 13.36 2.62 2.99
N HIS A 174 12.88 1.39 3.15
CA HIS A 174 13.63 0.35 3.86
C HIS A 174 14.94 0.00 3.14
N ALA A 175 14.92 -0.10 1.82
CA ALA A 175 16.13 -0.28 1.02
C ALA A 175 17.09 0.91 1.15
N GLU A 176 16.61 2.15 1.18
CA GLU A 176 17.46 3.32 1.39
C GLU A 176 18.14 3.28 2.77
N ALA A 177 17.37 2.97 3.83
CA ALA A 177 17.88 2.95 5.21
C ALA A 177 18.87 1.82 5.48
N THR A 178 18.79 0.71 4.73
CA THR A 178 19.64 -0.48 4.90
C THR A 178 20.69 -0.63 3.79
N ALA A 179 20.88 0.43 2.97
CA ALA A 179 21.79 0.39 1.85
C ALA A 179 23.25 0.14 2.30
N PRO A 180 24.01 -0.69 1.56
CA PRO A 180 25.40 -0.98 1.90
C PRO A 180 26.35 0.20 1.65
N ASP A 181 25.94 1.15 0.82
CA ASP A 181 26.72 2.32 0.43
C ASP A 181 25.81 3.51 0.03
N GLN A 182 26.38 4.71 0.01
CA GLN A 182 25.65 5.95 -0.28
C GLN A 182 25.07 5.99 -1.71
N LYS A 183 25.76 5.41 -2.70
CA LYS A 183 25.29 5.39 -4.09
C LYS A 183 24.05 4.51 -4.24
N SER A 184 23.99 3.38 -3.54
CA SER A 184 22.83 2.50 -3.46
C SER A 184 21.62 3.19 -2.80
N ALA A 185 21.86 3.95 -1.72
CA ALA A 185 20.84 4.77 -1.07
C ALA A 185 20.31 5.87 -2.01
N GLU A 186 21.20 6.62 -2.67
CA GLU A 186 20.84 7.67 -3.62
C GLU A 186 20.05 7.12 -4.82
N THR A 187 20.45 5.97 -5.37
CA THR A 187 19.74 5.30 -6.46
C THR A 187 18.30 4.98 -6.05
N THR A 188 18.11 4.46 -4.84
CA THR A 188 16.80 4.12 -4.28
C THR A 188 15.95 5.38 -4.08
N ARG A 189 16.52 6.43 -3.48
CA ARG A 189 15.88 7.74 -3.29
C ARG A 189 15.43 8.37 -4.60
N ASN A 190 16.24 8.27 -5.65
CA ASN A 190 15.93 8.81 -6.97
C ASN A 190 14.67 8.15 -7.57
N VAL A 191 14.47 6.85 -7.34
CA VAL A 191 13.25 6.15 -7.78
C VAL A 191 12.02 6.65 -7.03
N VAL A 192 12.10 6.82 -5.70
CA VAL A 192 11.00 7.38 -4.90
C VAL A 192 10.60 8.78 -5.39
N THR A 193 11.59 9.65 -5.62
CA THR A 193 11.36 10.98 -6.17
C THR A 193 10.71 10.92 -7.55
N ALA A 194 11.24 10.10 -8.47
CA ALA A 194 10.71 9.98 -9.82
C ALA A 194 9.28 9.40 -9.87
N LEU A 195 8.96 8.45 -8.99
CA LEU A 195 7.61 7.91 -8.81
C LEU A 195 6.63 9.00 -8.39
N ARG A 196 6.99 9.78 -7.37
CA ARG A 196 6.15 10.89 -6.88
C ARG A 196 5.93 11.95 -7.94
N THR A 197 6.98 12.32 -8.67
CA THR A 197 6.88 13.28 -9.78
C THR A 197 5.96 12.76 -10.89
N THR A 198 6.09 11.49 -11.28
CA THR A 198 5.22 10.88 -12.30
C THR A 198 3.78 10.82 -11.81
N ARG A 199 3.55 10.48 -10.54
CA ARG A 199 2.23 10.47 -9.94
C ARG A 199 1.58 11.85 -9.99
N ALA A 200 2.29 12.87 -9.54
CA ALA A 200 1.81 14.26 -9.57
C ALA A 200 1.52 14.71 -11.01
N ALA A 201 2.34 14.32 -11.99
CA ALA A 201 2.11 14.66 -13.39
C ALA A 201 0.85 13.99 -13.97
N VAL A 202 0.55 12.73 -13.59
CA VAL A 202 -0.72 12.07 -13.97
C VAL A 202 -1.92 12.82 -13.40
N ASP A 203 -1.85 13.21 -12.12
CA ASP A 203 -2.95 13.94 -11.46
C ASP A 203 -3.14 15.33 -12.09
N ALA A 204 -2.05 16.08 -12.35
CA ALA A 204 -2.08 17.37 -13.03
C ALA A 204 -2.63 17.26 -14.47
N ARG A 205 -2.27 16.21 -15.19
CA ARG A 205 -2.79 15.93 -16.55
C ARG A 205 -4.28 15.63 -16.55
N ALA A 206 -4.76 14.87 -15.55
CA ALA A 206 -6.17 14.57 -15.38
C ALA A 206 -6.97 15.85 -15.03
N GLU A 207 -6.42 16.70 -14.16
CA GLU A 207 -7.01 18.00 -13.80
C GLU A 207 -7.05 18.97 -14.99
N ALA A 208 -5.95 19.07 -15.76
CA ALA A 208 -5.92 19.90 -16.96
C ALA A 208 -6.99 19.49 -17.98
N ARG A 209 -7.26 18.19 -18.10
CA ARG A 209 -8.34 17.68 -18.96
C ARG A 209 -9.73 18.00 -18.44
N LEU A 210 -9.94 17.85 -17.13
CA LEU A 210 -11.19 18.26 -16.49
C LEU A 210 -11.46 19.73 -16.80
N ASN A 211 -10.46 20.58 -16.57
CA ASN A 211 -10.55 22.02 -16.82
C ASN A 211 -10.84 22.32 -18.29
N SER A 212 -10.16 21.67 -19.24
CA SER A 212 -10.40 21.91 -20.68
C SER A 212 -11.82 21.55 -21.12
N ARG A 213 -12.43 20.55 -20.49
CA ARG A 213 -13.84 20.18 -20.76
C ARG A 213 -14.86 21.07 -20.06
N THR A 214 -14.52 21.68 -18.93
CA THR A 214 -15.43 22.58 -18.19
C THR A 214 -15.49 24.00 -18.76
N VAL A 215 -14.47 24.44 -19.50
CA VAL A 215 -14.46 25.78 -20.09
C VAL A 215 -15.50 25.87 -21.20
N GLU A 216 -16.43 26.82 -21.06
CA GLU A 216 -17.45 27.09 -22.07
C GLU A 216 -16.82 27.53 -23.39
N THR A 217 -17.22 26.89 -24.49
CA THR A 217 -16.65 27.10 -25.82
C THR A 217 -16.99 28.46 -26.44
N SER A 218 -17.78 29.30 -25.76
CA SER A 218 -18.10 30.66 -26.20
C SER A 218 -16.98 31.66 -25.93
N ASP A 219 -16.02 31.35 -25.06
CA ASP A 219 -14.80 32.14 -24.87
C ASP A 219 -13.59 31.45 -25.52
N GLU A 220 -13.25 31.90 -26.72
CA GLU A 220 -12.14 31.38 -27.52
C GLU A 220 -10.79 31.49 -26.80
N THR A 221 -10.59 32.57 -26.02
CA THR A 221 -9.33 32.78 -25.28
C THR A 221 -9.20 31.79 -24.12
N ALA A 222 -10.28 31.61 -23.35
CA ALA A 222 -10.30 30.63 -22.25
C ALA A 222 -10.12 29.19 -22.77
N SER A 223 -10.78 28.84 -23.88
CA SER A 223 -10.66 27.52 -24.49
C SER A 223 -9.23 27.23 -24.99
N THR A 224 -8.58 28.24 -25.61
CA THR A 224 -7.19 28.14 -26.08
C THR A 224 -6.23 27.95 -24.91
N GLN A 225 -6.36 28.75 -23.85
CA GLN A 225 -5.52 28.62 -22.66
C GLN A 225 -5.69 27.24 -21.99
N ALA A 226 -6.91 26.71 -21.94
CA ALA A 226 -7.15 25.40 -21.35
C ALA A 226 -6.52 24.28 -22.19
N ALA A 227 -6.59 24.37 -23.52
CA ALA A 227 -5.92 23.44 -24.43
C ALA A 227 -4.39 23.50 -24.32
N ASP A 228 -3.82 24.70 -24.15
CA ASP A 228 -2.38 24.89 -23.94
C ASP A 228 -1.91 24.25 -22.62
N ARG A 229 -2.68 24.42 -21.53
CA ARG A 229 -2.42 23.75 -20.24
C ARG A 229 -2.48 22.23 -20.38
N GLU A 230 -3.46 21.71 -21.13
CA GLU A 230 -3.57 20.27 -21.39
C GLU A 230 -2.33 19.73 -22.13
N ARG A 231 -1.89 20.42 -23.19
CA ARG A 231 -0.68 20.08 -23.93
C ARG A 231 0.57 20.14 -23.06
N SER A 232 0.71 21.19 -22.25
CA SER A 232 1.84 21.34 -21.31
C SER A 232 1.86 20.21 -20.28
N ALA A 233 0.72 19.85 -19.68
CA ALA A 233 0.63 18.78 -18.69
C ALA A 233 0.98 17.40 -19.28
N SER A 234 0.62 17.15 -20.55
CA SER A 234 1.00 15.92 -21.25
C SER A 234 2.51 15.85 -21.51
N GLY A 235 3.12 16.98 -21.87
CA GLY A 235 4.59 17.11 -21.96
C GLY A 235 5.27 16.80 -20.62
N THR A 236 4.80 17.39 -19.53
CA THR A 236 5.32 17.14 -18.18
C THR A 236 5.17 15.68 -17.75
N LEU A 237 4.05 15.02 -18.07
CA LEU A 237 3.87 13.60 -17.79
C LEU A 237 4.87 12.74 -18.58
N THR A 238 5.08 13.05 -19.85
CA THR A 238 6.05 12.33 -20.69
C THR A 238 7.47 12.45 -20.14
N GLU A 239 7.88 13.65 -19.74
CA GLU A 239 9.18 13.91 -19.12
C GLU A 239 9.34 13.18 -17.78
N ALA A 240 8.33 13.27 -16.90
CA ALA A 240 8.34 12.59 -15.61
C ALA A 240 8.48 11.06 -15.76
N ARG A 241 7.77 10.47 -16.74
CA ARG A 241 7.93 9.05 -17.07
C ARG A 241 9.34 8.72 -17.57
N GLY A 242 9.94 9.59 -18.39
CA GLY A 242 11.33 9.44 -18.83
C GLY A 242 12.31 9.39 -17.64
N HIS A 243 12.13 10.27 -16.66
CA HIS A 243 12.92 10.25 -15.43
C HIS A 243 12.70 8.98 -14.61
N LEU A 244 11.46 8.51 -14.49
CA LEU A 244 11.15 7.25 -13.80
C LEU A 244 11.77 6.05 -14.52
N ALA A 245 11.74 5.99 -15.85
CA ALA A 245 12.40 4.93 -16.62
C ALA A 245 13.92 4.92 -16.37
N GLY A 246 14.55 6.09 -16.36
CA GLY A 246 15.97 6.24 -16.04
C GLY A 246 16.30 5.77 -14.62
N ALA A 247 15.50 6.19 -13.63
CA ALA A 247 15.68 5.79 -12.24
C ALA A 247 15.49 4.28 -12.04
N LEU A 248 14.48 3.68 -12.69
CA LEU A 248 14.26 2.23 -12.67
C LEU A 248 15.39 1.45 -13.32
N THR A 249 15.97 1.98 -14.41
CA THR A 249 17.15 1.38 -15.05
C THR A 249 18.34 1.37 -14.09
N ALA A 250 18.60 2.49 -13.40
CA ALA A 250 19.65 2.57 -12.39
C ALA A 250 19.41 1.61 -11.21
N LEU A 251 18.16 1.52 -10.73
CA LEU A 251 17.78 0.59 -9.67
C LEU A 251 17.96 -0.87 -10.09
N SER A 252 17.60 -1.22 -11.33
CA SER A 252 17.76 -2.58 -11.84
C SER A 252 19.22 -3.05 -11.88
N ALA A 253 20.18 -2.12 -11.98
CA ALA A 253 21.60 -2.44 -11.99
C ALA A 253 22.16 -2.82 -10.62
N ILE A 254 21.42 -2.56 -9.54
CA ILE A 254 21.83 -2.84 -8.15
C ILE A 254 20.96 -3.90 -7.45
N VAL A 255 19.96 -4.44 -8.16
CA VAL A 255 19.03 -5.52 -7.73
C VAL A 255 19.58 -6.91 -8.03
#